data_AF-A0A534S0N8-F1
#
_entry.id   AF-A0A534S0N8-F1
#
_cell.length_a   1.000
_cell.length_b   1.000
_cell.length_c   1.000
_cell.angle_alpha   90.00
_cell.angle_beta   90.00
_cell.angle_gamma   90.00
#
_symmetry.space_group_name_H-M   'P 1'
#
loop_
_entity.id
_entity.type
_entity.pdbx_description
1 polymer ?
#
loop_
_entity_poly.entity_id
_entity_poly.type
_entity_poly.pdbx_seq_one_letter_code
_entity_poly.pdbx_strand_id
1 'polypeptide(L)'
;MQGAWALSQKIAAEIEEVIKTVPTEASAIPVECFRGAWGTKLIRGGRRTLKLTPLTTLTFFMSPEKLYESISRPAQAVRKSSSLDEANDALHGLGIYTELDFERDHYNAARPQ
;
A
#
# COMPACT_ATOMS: atom_id res chain seq x y z
N MET A 1 -12.62 14.97 -13.47
CA MET A 1 -11.99 13.88 -12.69
C MET A 1 -11.09 13.09 -13.63
N GLN A 2 -9.80 12.97 -13.32
CA GLN A 2 -8.95 12.00 -14.02
C GLN A 2 -9.44 10.58 -13.63
N GLY A 3 -9.58 9.65 -14.57
CA GLY A 3 -9.88 8.25 -14.27
C GLY A 3 -8.59 7.46 -14.00
N ALA A 4 -7.63 7.59 -14.92
CA ALA A 4 -6.28 7.10 -14.76
C ALA A 4 -5.28 8.07 -15.40
N TRP A 5 -4.03 8.04 -14.95
CA TRP A 5 -2.93 8.81 -15.50
C TRP A 5 -1.66 7.96 -15.56
N ALA A 6 -0.99 7.95 -16.70
CA ALA A 6 0.28 7.23 -16.88
C ALA A 6 1.46 8.08 -16.40
N LEU A 7 2.50 7.42 -15.89
CA LEU A 7 3.75 8.08 -15.54
C LEU A 7 4.29 8.90 -16.73
N SER A 8 4.69 10.14 -16.47
CA SER A 8 5.38 10.97 -17.47
C SER A 8 6.89 10.88 -17.28
N GLN A 9 7.67 11.26 -18.31
CA GLN A 9 9.14 11.31 -18.20
C GLN A 9 9.59 12.20 -17.03
N LYS A 10 8.91 13.33 -16.81
CA LYS A 10 9.21 14.26 -15.70
C LYS A 10 8.98 13.59 -14.35
N ILE A 11 7.80 12.99 -14.15
CA ILE A 11 7.45 12.31 -12.89
C ILE A 11 8.37 11.10 -12.66
N ALA A 12 8.70 10.35 -13.70
CA ALA A 12 9.63 9.23 -13.62
C ALA A 12 11.00 9.67 -13.09
N ALA A 13 11.54 10.77 -13.64
CA ALA A 13 12.81 11.33 -13.19
C ALA A 13 12.75 11.83 -11.73
N GLU A 14 11.65 12.47 -11.32
CA GLU A 14 11.46 12.89 -9.93
C GLU A 14 11.43 11.69 -8.97
N ILE A 15 10.70 10.62 -9.30
CA ILE A 15 10.65 9.40 -8.49
C ILE A 15 12.02 8.71 -8.45
N GLU A 16 12.75 8.68 -9.57
CA GLU A 16 14.12 8.13 -9.66
C GLU A 16 15.06 8.79 -8.66
N GLU A 17 14.95 10.10 -8.42
CA GLU A 17 15.76 10.77 -7.39
C GLU A 17 15.33 10.42 -5.97
N VAL A 18 14.02 10.29 -5.72
CA VAL A 18 13.50 9.95 -4.39
C VAL A 18 13.92 8.54 -3.97
N ILE A 19 13.82 7.55 -4.86
CA ILE A 19 14.12 6.14 -4.52
C ILE A 19 15.61 5.89 -4.24
N LYS A 20 16.51 6.81 -4.59
CA LYS A 20 17.94 6.74 -4.21
C LYS A 20 18.15 6.94 -2.71
N THR A 21 17.24 7.66 -2.05
CA THR A 21 17.37 8.02 -0.62
C THR A 21 16.30 7.36 0.25
N VAL A 22 15.15 7.01 -0.33
CA VAL A 22 14.08 6.28 0.36
C VAL A 22 14.09 4.82 -0.11
N PRO A 23 14.58 3.87 0.72
CA PRO A 23 14.64 2.47 0.32
C PRO A 23 13.22 1.92 0.16
N THR A 24 12.83 1.61 -1.09
CA THR A 24 11.54 1.02 -1.42
C THR A 24 11.68 0.12 -2.64
N GLU A 25 11.26 -1.14 -2.49
CA GLU A 25 11.21 -2.07 -3.61
C GLU A 25 9.93 -1.87 -4.45
N ALA A 26 8.82 -1.52 -3.80
CA ALA A 26 7.51 -1.44 -4.45
C ALA A 26 7.33 -0.15 -5.26
N SER A 27 7.76 1.00 -4.71
CA SER A 27 7.58 2.29 -5.39
C SER A 27 8.58 2.52 -6.53
N ALA A 28 9.64 1.71 -6.63
CA ALA A 28 10.57 1.71 -7.75
C ALA A 28 9.99 0.99 -8.99
N ILE A 29 9.07 0.04 -8.80
CA ILE A 29 8.52 -0.77 -9.89
C ILE A 29 7.90 0.05 -11.03
N PRO A 30 7.04 1.07 -10.76
CA PRO A 30 6.46 1.88 -11.85
C PRO A 30 7.53 2.53 -12.73
N VAL A 31 8.64 2.97 -12.15
CA VAL A 31 9.78 3.54 -12.89
C VAL A 31 10.46 2.48 -13.74
N GLU A 32 10.75 1.30 -13.17
CA GLU A 32 11.35 0.19 -13.91
C GLU A 32 10.50 -0.20 -15.12
N CYS A 33 9.20 -0.39 -14.92
CA CYS A 33 8.25 -0.69 -16.00
C CYS A 33 8.19 0.45 -17.03
N PHE A 34 8.24 1.70 -16.58
CA PHE A 34 8.27 2.87 -17.46
C PHE A 34 9.55 2.92 -18.33
N ARG A 35 10.67 2.41 -17.81
CA ARG A 35 11.93 2.21 -18.56
C ARG A 35 11.96 0.93 -19.40
N GLY A 36 10.84 0.20 -19.47
CA GLY A 36 10.69 -0.99 -20.33
C GLY A 36 10.92 -2.33 -19.63
N ALA A 37 11.02 -2.36 -18.30
CA ALA A 37 11.10 -3.63 -17.58
C ALA A 37 9.81 -4.45 -17.78
N TRP A 38 9.97 -5.74 -18.01
CA TRP A 38 8.89 -6.70 -18.26
C TRP A 38 9.22 -8.05 -17.63
N GLY A 39 8.19 -8.83 -17.30
CA GLY A 39 8.35 -10.19 -16.76
C GLY A 39 7.90 -10.28 -15.31
N THR A 40 8.73 -10.85 -14.45
CA THR A 40 8.40 -11.08 -13.04
C THR A 40 9.57 -10.68 -12.15
N LYS A 41 9.26 -10.04 -11.02
CA LYS A 41 10.24 -9.61 -10.02
C LYS A 41 9.81 -10.02 -8.62
N LEU A 42 10.79 -10.38 -7.79
CA LEU A 42 10.58 -10.62 -6.37
C LEU A 42 10.70 -9.30 -5.61
N ILE A 43 9.81 -9.09 -4.64
CA ILE A 43 9.81 -7.93 -3.74
C ILE A 43 9.59 -8.38 -2.28
N ARG A 44 9.70 -7.42 -1.35
CA ARG A 44 9.73 -7.57 0.11
C ARG A 44 10.76 -8.60 0.57
N GLY A 45 12.00 -8.46 0.07
CA GLY A 45 13.09 -9.40 0.37
C GLY A 45 12.79 -10.84 -0.09
N GLY A 46 12.14 -11.02 -1.23
CA GLY A 46 11.84 -12.34 -1.81
C GLY A 46 10.50 -12.96 -1.40
N ARG A 47 9.74 -12.32 -0.49
CA ARG A 47 8.50 -12.89 0.07
C ARG A 47 7.25 -12.68 -0.80
N ARG A 48 7.34 -11.84 -1.83
CA ARG A 48 6.25 -11.53 -2.76
C ARG A 48 6.77 -11.51 -4.19
N THR A 49 5.90 -11.85 -5.12
CA THR A 49 6.20 -11.90 -6.55
C THR A 49 5.25 -10.97 -7.29
N LEU A 50 5.79 -10.16 -8.20
CA LEU A 50 5.04 -9.15 -8.95
C LEU A 50 5.30 -9.29 -10.45
N LYS A 51 4.25 -9.17 -11.26
CA LYS A 51 4.35 -9.12 -12.72
C LYS A 51 4.65 -7.68 -13.17
N LEU A 52 5.74 -7.51 -13.91
CA LEU A 52 6.14 -6.24 -14.50
C LEU A 52 5.43 -6.06 -15.82
N THR A 53 4.57 -5.04 -15.90
CA THR A 53 3.78 -4.72 -17.09
C THR A 53 3.62 -3.20 -17.24
N PRO A 54 3.30 -2.67 -18.44
CA PRO A 54 3.00 -1.26 -18.64
C PRO A 54 1.83 -0.75 -17.79
N LEU A 55 0.89 -1.61 -17.39
CA LEU A 55 -0.21 -1.22 -16.49
C LEU A 55 0.30 -0.72 -15.13
N THR A 56 1.46 -1.17 -14.69
CA THR A 56 2.08 -0.71 -13.43
C THR A 56 2.53 0.76 -13.49
N THR A 57 2.59 1.35 -14.69
CA THR A 57 2.86 2.80 -14.86
C THR A 57 1.63 3.67 -14.68
N LEU A 58 0.44 3.07 -14.58
CA LEU A 58 -0.83 3.79 -14.43
C LEU A 58 -1.15 4.04 -12.96
N THR A 59 -1.52 5.27 -12.65
CA THR A 59 -2.18 5.65 -11.40
C THR A 59 -3.67 5.77 -11.67
N PHE A 60 -4.49 5.05 -10.91
CA PHE A 60 -5.95 5.15 -10.96
C PHE A 60 -6.45 6.09 -9.88
N PHE A 61 -7.34 7.00 -10.25
CA PHE A 61 -7.96 7.93 -9.32
C PHE A 61 -9.41 7.52 -9.09
N MET A 62 -9.77 7.36 -7.83
CA MET A 62 -11.12 6.93 -7.42
C MET A 62 -11.68 7.95 -6.45
N SER A 63 -13.01 8.18 -6.49
CA SER A 63 -13.67 9.05 -5.51
C SER A 63 -13.66 8.37 -4.14
N PRO A 64 -13.03 8.98 -3.12
CA PRO A 64 -13.01 8.41 -1.78
C PRO A 64 -14.41 8.33 -1.18
N GLU A 65 -15.31 9.28 -1.49
CA GLU A 65 -16.70 9.27 -1.02
C GLU A 65 -17.45 8.06 -1.58
N LYS A 66 -17.37 7.84 -2.90
CA LYS A 66 -18.01 6.68 -3.54
C LYS A 66 -17.45 5.36 -3.03
N LEU A 67 -16.13 5.26 -2.85
CA LEU A 67 -15.51 4.07 -2.28
C LEU A 67 -15.93 3.85 -0.83
N TYR A 68 -16.00 4.92 -0.04
CA TYR A 68 -16.41 4.89 1.34
C TYR A 68 -17.84 4.36 1.45
N GLU A 69 -18.77 4.87 0.64
CA GLU A 69 -20.18 4.48 0.67
C GLU A 69 -20.45 3.07 0.13
N SER A 70 -19.71 2.64 -0.90
CA SER A 70 -20.01 1.40 -1.62
C SER A 70 -19.32 0.14 -1.08
N ILE A 71 -18.03 0.22 -0.74
CA ILE A 71 -17.22 -1.00 -0.49
C ILE A 71 -16.30 -0.93 0.73
N SER A 72 -16.02 0.26 1.27
CA SER A 72 -14.97 0.44 2.30
C SER A 72 -15.47 0.11 3.72
N ARG A 73 -15.88 -1.14 3.95
CA ARG A 73 -16.32 -1.62 5.27
C ARG A 73 -15.33 -1.32 6.41
N PRO A 74 -14.00 -1.48 6.23
CA PRO A 74 -13.05 -1.13 7.29
C PRO A 74 -13.11 0.35 7.68
N ALA A 75 -13.15 1.25 6.70
CA ALA A 75 -13.24 2.69 6.94
C ALA A 75 -14.57 3.07 7.62
N GLN A 76 -15.66 2.41 7.25
CA GLN A 76 -16.97 2.60 7.88
C GLN A 76 -16.97 2.14 9.34
N ALA A 77 -16.32 1.01 9.63
CA ALA A 77 -16.27 0.43 10.98
C ALA A 77 -15.52 1.34 11.96
N VAL A 78 -14.36 1.89 11.55
CA VAL A 78 -13.53 2.72 12.43
C VAL A 78 -13.99 4.18 12.56
N ARG A 79 -14.95 4.63 11.73
CA ARG A 79 -15.36 6.05 11.67
C ARG A 79 -15.79 6.63 13.02
N LYS A 80 -16.36 5.82 13.90
CA LYS A 80 -16.88 6.26 15.21
C LYS A 80 -15.95 5.96 16.38
N SER A 81 -14.81 5.33 16.12
CA SER A 81 -13.84 4.98 17.16
C SER A 81 -13.19 6.24 17.72
N SER A 82 -13.06 6.29 19.04
CA SER A 82 -12.45 7.40 19.77
C SER A 82 -11.00 7.14 20.18
N SER A 83 -10.53 5.91 19.97
CA SER A 83 -9.17 5.47 20.25
C SER A 83 -8.67 4.47 19.21
N LEU A 84 -7.34 4.23 19.19
CA LEU A 84 -6.73 3.20 18.35
C LEU A 84 -7.21 1.80 18.75
N ASP A 85 -7.41 1.55 20.04
CA ASP A 85 -7.94 0.28 20.56
C ASP A 85 -9.36 0.03 20.04
N GLU A 86 -10.26 1.02 20.17
CA GLU A 86 -11.63 0.90 19.65
C GLU A 86 -11.66 0.72 18.13
N ALA A 87 -10.72 1.33 17.40
CA ALA A 87 -10.61 1.14 15.96
C ALA A 87 -10.12 -0.28 15.63
N ASN A 88 -9.16 -0.81 16.39
CA ASN A 88 -8.64 -2.16 16.23
C ASN A 88 -9.74 -3.21 16.50
N ASP A 89 -10.48 -3.06 17.60
CA ASP A 89 -11.59 -3.94 17.96
C ASP A 89 -12.70 -3.93 16.89
N ALA A 90 -13.01 -2.75 16.33
CA ALA A 90 -13.96 -2.64 15.23
C ALA A 90 -13.51 -3.38 13.97
N LEU A 91 -12.21 -3.37 13.66
CA LEU A 91 -11.63 -4.12 12.54
C LEU A 91 -11.58 -5.63 12.82
N HIS A 92 -11.32 -6.04 14.07
CA HIS A 92 -11.44 -7.44 14.50
C HIS A 92 -12.85 -7.98 14.34
N GLY A 93 -13.87 -7.17 14.60
CA GLY A 93 -15.27 -7.50 14.32
C GLY A 93 -15.55 -7.84 12.84
N LEU A 94 -14.67 -7.43 11.92
CA LEU A 94 -14.70 -7.78 10.49
C LEU A 94 -13.75 -8.93 10.13
N GLY A 95 -13.05 -9.53 11.11
CA GLY A 95 -12.04 -10.56 10.90
C GLY A 95 -10.71 -10.03 10.34
N ILE A 96 -10.43 -8.73 10.51
CA ILE A 96 -9.22 -8.09 9.98
C ILE A 96 -8.17 -8.02 11.08
N TYR A 97 -7.06 -8.73 10.90
CA TYR A 97 -5.85 -8.55 11.70
C TYR A 97 -5.09 -7.31 11.20
N THR A 98 -4.67 -6.43 12.10
CA THR A 98 -4.10 -5.11 11.80
C THR A 98 -2.60 -5.05 12.10
N GLU A 99 -1.96 -3.94 11.70
CA GLU A 99 -0.57 -3.68 12.06
C GLU A 99 -0.40 -3.50 13.59
N LEU A 100 -1.41 -2.97 14.28
CA LEU A 100 -1.35 -2.80 15.74
C LEU A 100 -1.29 -4.15 16.45
N ASP A 101 -1.98 -5.17 15.92
CA ASP A 101 -1.88 -6.53 16.44
C ASP A 101 -0.47 -7.10 16.22
N PHE A 102 0.09 -6.88 15.02
CA PHE A 102 1.44 -7.31 14.70
C PHE A 102 2.48 -6.68 15.63
N GLU A 103 2.38 -5.38 15.88
CA GLU A 103 3.25 -4.64 16.81
C GLU A 103 3.12 -5.18 18.25
N ARG A 104 1.90 -5.46 18.70
CA ARG A 104 1.63 -6.01 20.04
C ARG A 104 2.17 -7.42 20.20
N ASP A 105 1.93 -8.29 19.23
CA ASP A 105 2.43 -9.67 19.25
C ASP A 105 3.96 -9.68 19.25
N HIS A 106 4.59 -8.83 18.44
CA HIS A 106 6.04 -8.68 18.42
C HIS A 106 6.59 -8.18 19.75
N TYR A 107 5.97 -7.13 20.33
CA TYR A 107 6.38 -6.58 21.61
C TYR A 107 6.25 -7.61 22.75
N ASN A 108 5.14 -8.35 22.79
CA ASN A 108 4.90 -9.39 23.78
C ASN A 108 5.89 -10.56 23.65
N ALA A 109 6.22 -10.96 22.42
CA ALA A 109 7.20 -12.01 22.16
C ALA A 109 8.65 -11.58 22.50
N ALA A 110 8.96 -10.29 22.39
CA ALA A 110 10.28 -9.73 22.71
C ALA A 110 10.47 -9.44 24.21
N ARG A 111 9.41 -9.55 25.03
CA ARG A 111 9.48 -9.26 26.46
C ARG A 111 10.22 -10.40 27.20
N PRO A 112 11.32 -10.13 27.93
CA PRO A 112 11.93 -11.15 28.78
C PRO A 112 10.94 -11.57 29.88
N GLN A 113 10.91 -12.87 30.17
CA GLN A 113 10.09 -13.45 31.26
C GLN A 113 10.54 -12.94 32.63
#